data_AF-A0A9D1Y1G2-F1
#
_entry.id   AF-A0A9D1Y1G2-F1
#
_cell.length_a   1.000
_cell.length_b   1.000
_cell.length_c   1.000
_cell.angle_alpha   90.00
_cell.angle_beta   90.00
_cell.angle_gamma   90.00
#
_symmetry.space_group_name_H-M   'P 1'
#
loop_
_entity.id
_entity.type
_entity.pdbx_description
1 polymer ?
#
loop_
_entity_poly.entity_id
_entity_poly.type
_entity_poly.pdbx_seq_one_letter_code
_entity_poly.pdbx_strand_id
1 'polypeptide(L)'
;MFTPIISGLSFYDIAVYFVLFAILGYILEVIYAAVVLGKFVNRRFLGGPWCPIYGFGVLVVAMILKPISGSLLVTFIGSFIVTTLIEYLAGFILERIFNQKWWDYSDIPFNLNGYVCLKFSLIWAVGCTFVVKLVFPLIDWLTAIIPHIIGEIFCFTVIALMIADCVATLFAIAGMRKKLRLLNIIADRLRENTDDMGSFISKETLAVKERYDDLSKSFVSKWQQRRIFAAFPNLDKQRAELNIDHLREQLKEFVDKNEKRAAERQQKTIAKYETKIPEGAEVPFAHSLCFTKLFWLFMIGNVVGTTLETLWALLTLHKFEMRVGLVWGPFIPVYGFGAVVMTLLLYKSYKRRDLFIFTAAAIIGGAFEYLCSLFQELAFGTVSWEYSETTANFGGRTNLMYMFIWGILGLLWVKEFFPFISKQIEKIPKRLGTFLTIVMCVFITVDMAVSGAAVVRRGERMEGIPADSSFELWLDKNYDDEKLDFLFPNMIYVE
;
A
#
# COMPACT_ATOMS: atom_id res chain seq x y z
N MET A 1 -50.28 31.27 -1.64
CA MET A 1 -48.95 30.90 -1.12
C MET A 1 -47.98 31.96 -1.62
N PHE A 2 -47.39 32.76 -0.75
CA PHE A 2 -46.53 33.90 -1.12
C PHE A 2 -45.28 33.37 -1.85
N THR A 3 -45.29 33.39 -3.18
CA THR A 3 -44.07 33.19 -3.96
C THR A 3 -43.25 34.47 -3.86
N PRO A 4 -42.05 34.46 -3.25
CA PRO A 4 -41.20 35.64 -3.22
C PRO A 4 -40.88 36.03 -4.66
N ILE A 5 -41.21 37.26 -5.02
CA ILE A 5 -40.93 37.84 -6.34
C ILE A 5 -39.59 38.55 -6.24
N ILE A 6 -38.60 38.11 -7.02
CA ILE A 6 -37.30 38.80 -7.15
C ILE A 6 -37.32 39.55 -8.47
N SER A 7 -37.33 40.88 -8.42
CA SER A 7 -37.32 41.77 -9.60
C SER A 7 -38.41 41.45 -10.64
N GLY A 8 -39.60 41.01 -10.19
CA GLY A 8 -40.72 40.66 -11.07
C GLY A 8 -40.77 39.21 -11.55
N LEU A 9 -39.84 38.35 -11.12
CA LEU A 9 -39.80 36.92 -11.46
C LEU A 9 -40.17 36.05 -10.25
N SER A 10 -40.98 35.01 -10.48
CA SER A 10 -41.24 33.99 -9.46
C SER A 10 -40.05 33.02 -9.33
N PHE A 11 -40.00 32.26 -8.24
CA PHE A 11 -38.97 31.23 -8.06
C PHE A 11 -39.03 30.16 -9.16
N TYR A 12 -40.23 29.86 -9.67
CA TYR A 12 -40.43 28.96 -10.79
C TYR A 12 -39.83 29.52 -12.08
N ASP A 13 -40.05 30.79 -12.40
CA ASP A 13 -39.48 31.45 -13.59
C ASP A 13 -37.95 31.45 -13.54
N ILE A 14 -37.38 31.71 -12.36
CA ILE A 14 -35.93 31.65 -12.13
C ILE A 14 -35.40 30.24 -12.40
N ALA A 15 -36.06 29.20 -11.88
CA ALA A 15 -35.64 27.82 -12.09
C ALA A 15 -35.73 27.41 -13.56
N VAL A 16 -36.82 27.78 -14.26
CA VAL A 16 -37.00 27.49 -15.68
C VAL A 16 -35.96 28.20 -16.54
N TYR A 17 -35.77 29.51 -16.35
CA TYR A 17 -34.75 30.25 -17.10
C TYR A 17 -33.36 29.68 -16.86
N PHE A 18 -33.01 29.38 -15.61
CA PHE A 18 -31.72 28.78 -15.29
C PHE A 18 -31.50 27.46 -16.04
N VAL A 19 -32.45 26.52 -15.94
CA VAL A 19 -32.34 25.19 -16.54
C VAL A 19 -32.30 25.26 -18.06
N LEU A 20 -33.24 25.98 -18.68
CA LEU A 20 -33.33 26.08 -20.14
C LEU A 20 -32.10 26.75 -20.73
N PHE A 21 -31.64 27.86 -20.15
CA PHE A 21 -30.44 28.54 -20.67
C PHE A 21 -29.14 27.81 -20.35
N ALA A 22 -29.07 27.01 -19.28
CA ALA A 22 -27.96 26.11 -19.07
C ALA A 22 -27.88 25.03 -20.18
N ILE A 23 -29.01 24.48 -20.61
CA ILE A 23 -29.07 23.48 -21.69
C ILE A 23 -28.83 24.14 -23.06
N LEU A 24 -29.48 25.27 -23.35
CA LEU A 24 -29.31 26.02 -24.60
C LEU A 24 -27.87 26.53 -24.76
N GLY A 25 -27.27 27.03 -23.68
CA GLY A 25 -25.86 27.42 -23.67
C GLY A 25 -24.94 26.25 -24.02
N TYR A 26 -25.24 25.05 -23.50
CA TYR A 26 -24.51 23.85 -23.89
C TYR A 26 -24.69 23.52 -25.39
N ILE A 27 -25.91 23.58 -25.92
CA ILE A 27 -26.18 23.34 -27.35
C ILE A 27 -25.41 24.35 -28.21
N LEU A 28 -25.43 25.63 -27.83
CA LEU A 28 -24.73 26.70 -28.53
C LEU A 28 -23.22 26.48 -28.56
N GLU A 29 -22.61 26.08 -27.44
CA GLU A 29 -21.17 25.73 -27.37
C GLU A 29 -20.81 24.57 -28.30
N VAL A 30 -21.67 23.55 -28.39
CA VAL A 30 -21.45 22.40 -29.28
C VAL A 30 -21.54 22.81 -30.74
N ILE A 31 -22.55 23.62 -31.10
CA ILE A 31 -22.71 24.15 -32.46
C ILE A 31 -21.52 25.04 -32.82
N TYR A 32 -21.13 25.95 -31.94
CA TYR A 32 -19.98 26.83 -32.13
C TYR A 32 -18.70 26.03 -32.36
N ALA A 33 -18.43 25.02 -31.52
CA ALA A 33 -17.28 24.14 -31.70
C ALA A 33 -17.32 23.39 -33.04
N ALA A 34 -18.47 22.86 -33.44
CA ALA A 34 -18.63 22.16 -34.71
C ALA A 34 -18.39 23.06 -35.93
N VAL A 35 -18.94 24.28 -35.91
CA VAL A 35 -18.86 25.24 -37.03
C VAL A 35 -17.48 25.89 -37.13
N VAL A 36 -16.91 26.35 -36.02
CA VAL A 36 -15.67 27.15 -36.02
C VAL A 36 -14.42 26.27 -36.02
N LEU A 37 -14.44 25.13 -35.35
CA LEU A 37 -13.26 24.25 -35.22
C LEU A 37 -13.28 23.09 -36.22
N GLY A 38 -14.37 22.90 -36.97
CA GLY A 38 -14.55 21.80 -37.92
C GLY A 38 -14.53 20.41 -37.26
N LYS A 39 -14.69 20.33 -35.94
CA LYS A 39 -14.63 19.08 -35.16
C LYS A 39 -15.72 19.10 -34.12
N PHE A 40 -16.41 17.97 -33.93
CA PHE A 40 -17.31 17.77 -32.81
C PHE A 40 -16.50 17.62 -31.52
N VAL A 41 -16.12 18.74 -30.93
CA VAL A 41 -15.33 18.78 -29.69
C VAL A 41 -16.25 19.11 -28.53
N ASN A 42 -16.25 18.21 -27.55
CA ASN A 42 -17.10 18.35 -26.39
C ASN A 42 -16.44 19.26 -25.33
N ARG A 43 -16.72 20.57 -25.37
CA ARG A 43 -16.12 21.59 -24.46
C ARG A 43 -16.73 21.62 -23.04
N ARG A 44 -17.40 20.54 -22.62
CA ARG A 44 -18.16 20.54 -21.35
C ARG A 44 -17.21 20.57 -20.15
N PHE A 45 -17.45 21.49 -19.21
CA PHE A 45 -16.84 21.43 -17.88
C PHE A 45 -17.45 20.29 -17.05
N LEU A 46 -18.78 20.24 -17.00
CA LEU A 46 -19.57 19.21 -16.34
C LEU A 46 -19.84 18.00 -17.25
N GLY A 47 -20.29 16.87 -16.71
CA GLY A 47 -20.55 15.65 -17.49
C GLY A 47 -21.85 15.65 -18.30
N GLY A 48 -22.89 16.29 -17.78
CA GLY A 48 -24.19 16.39 -18.42
C GLY A 48 -24.30 17.46 -19.50
N PRO A 49 -25.44 17.50 -20.22
CA PRO A 49 -25.70 18.41 -21.33
C PRO A 49 -26.11 19.82 -20.85
N TRP A 50 -25.31 20.42 -19.97
CA TRP A 50 -25.60 21.71 -19.36
C TRP A 50 -24.35 22.54 -19.15
N CYS A 51 -24.49 23.85 -19.31
CA CYS A 51 -23.46 24.86 -19.07
C CYS A 51 -24.02 25.93 -18.12
N PRO A 52 -23.90 25.73 -16.78
CA PRO A 52 -24.57 26.57 -15.77
C PRO A 52 -24.27 28.07 -15.88
N ILE A 53 -23.11 28.46 -16.42
CA ILE A 53 -22.72 29.86 -16.58
C ILE A 53 -23.69 30.64 -17.46
N TYR A 54 -24.25 30.02 -18.49
CA TYR A 54 -25.28 30.62 -19.33
C TYR A 54 -26.60 30.79 -18.57
N GLY A 55 -26.95 29.83 -17.72
CA GLY A 55 -28.11 29.93 -16.82
C GLY A 55 -27.96 31.13 -15.87
N PHE A 56 -26.84 31.23 -15.15
CA PHE A 56 -26.59 32.35 -14.24
C PHE A 56 -26.51 33.71 -14.96
N GLY A 57 -25.82 33.77 -16.10
CA GLY A 57 -25.69 35.01 -16.88
C GLY A 57 -27.05 35.52 -17.36
N VAL A 58 -27.92 34.61 -17.82
CA VAL A 58 -29.26 34.96 -18.28
C VAL A 58 -30.19 35.35 -17.14
N LEU A 59 -30.03 34.78 -15.94
CA LEU A 59 -30.78 35.24 -14.77
C LEU A 59 -30.47 36.71 -14.43
N VAL A 60 -29.20 37.09 -14.45
CA VAL A 60 -28.78 38.50 -14.23
C VAL A 60 -29.39 39.40 -15.31
N VAL A 61 -29.32 38.98 -16.57
CA VAL A 61 -29.94 39.68 -17.70
C VAL A 61 -31.46 39.81 -17.52
N ALA A 62 -32.15 38.74 -17.12
CA ALA A 62 -33.60 38.73 -16.94
C ALA A 62 -34.03 39.68 -15.82
N MET A 63 -33.33 39.67 -14.70
CA MET A 63 -33.63 40.54 -13.55
C MET A 63 -33.39 42.03 -13.85
N ILE A 64 -32.40 42.36 -14.70
CA ILE A 64 -32.03 43.76 -14.99
C ILE A 64 -32.76 44.30 -16.23
N LEU A 65 -32.82 43.54 -17.32
CA LEU A 65 -33.29 44.03 -18.62
C LEU A 65 -34.77 43.81 -18.87
N LYS A 66 -35.39 42.75 -18.33
CA LYS A 66 -36.84 42.50 -18.53
C LYS A 66 -37.70 43.70 -18.08
N PRO A 67 -37.45 44.34 -16.91
CA PRO A 67 -38.24 45.49 -16.46
C PRO A 67 -38.13 46.74 -17.35
N ILE A 68 -37.01 46.90 -18.07
CA ILE A 68 -36.70 48.10 -18.88
C ILE A 68 -36.75 47.83 -20.39
N SER A 69 -37.28 46.67 -20.79
CA SER A 69 -37.26 46.18 -22.17
C SER A 69 -38.29 46.86 -23.09
N GLY A 70 -38.83 48.03 -22.74
CA GLY A 70 -39.86 48.72 -23.53
C GLY A 70 -39.38 49.15 -24.92
N SER A 71 -38.22 49.81 -25.01
CA SER A 71 -37.66 50.26 -26.30
C SER A 71 -36.51 49.34 -26.77
N LEU A 72 -36.39 49.15 -28.08
CA LEU A 72 -35.32 48.34 -28.66
C LEU A 72 -33.94 48.92 -28.34
N LEU A 73 -33.78 50.24 -28.44
CA LEU A 73 -32.53 50.93 -28.18
C LEU A 73 -32.08 50.79 -26.72
N VAL A 74 -32.98 50.97 -25.75
CA VAL A 74 -32.67 50.78 -24.32
C VAL A 74 -32.29 49.33 -24.04
N THR A 75 -33.00 48.37 -24.65
CA THR A 75 -32.67 46.96 -24.50
C THR A 75 -31.29 46.65 -25.06
N PHE A 76 -30.93 47.21 -26.21
CA PHE A 76 -29.63 47.01 -26.84
C PHE A 76 -28.48 47.59 -26.02
N ILE A 77 -28.61 48.84 -25.58
CA ILE A 77 -27.60 49.50 -24.74
C ILE A 77 -27.45 48.77 -23.40
N GLY A 78 -28.57 48.41 -22.77
CA GLY A 78 -28.58 47.63 -21.53
C GLY A 78 -27.93 46.25 -21.73
N SER A 79 -28.23 45.57 -22.83
CA SER A 79 -27.62 44.28 -23.20
C SER A 79 -26.11 44.40 -23.35
N PHE A 80 -25.65 45.43 -24.05
CA PHE A 80 -24.21 45.71 -24.23
C PHE A 80 -23.51 45.89 -22.89
N ILE A 81 -24.06 46.72 -21.99
CA ILE A 81 -23.46 47.01 -20.68
C ILE A 81 -23.44 45.75 -19.80
N VAL A 82 -24.60 45.09 -19.66
CA VAL A 82 -24.75 43.95 -18.74
C VAL A 82 -23.90 42.76 -19.19
N THR A 83 -23.95 42.40 -20.48
CA THR A 83 -23.16 41.25 -20.99
C THR A 83 -21.66 41.52 -20.93
N THR A 84 -21.20 42.73 -21.28
CA THR A 84 -19.78 43.10 -21.17
C THR A 84 -19.30 43.07 -19.72
N LEU A 85 -20.12 43.55 -18.77
CA LEU A 85 -19.77 43.51 -17.34
C LEU A 85 -19.69 42.08 -16.82
N ILE A 86 -20.68 41.23 -17.18
CA ILE A 86 -20.68 39.82 -16.79
C ILE A 86 -19.45 39.10 -17.36
N GLU A 87 -19.15 39.28 -18.64
CA GLU A 87 -17.99 38.65 -19.30
C GLU A 87 -16.68 39.11 -18.66
N TYR A 88 -16.53 40.42 -18.40
CA TYR A 88 -15.34 40.95 -17.73
C TYR A 88 -15.16 40.38 -16.33
N LEU A 89 -16.20 40.41 -15.49
CA LEU A 89 -16.15 39.91 -14.12
C LEU A 89 -15.91 38.40 -14.08
N ALA A 90 -16.58 37.64 -14.95
CA ALA A 90 -16.39 36.20 -15.05
C ALA A 90 -14.94 35.87 -15.43
N GLY A 91 -14.39 36.54 -16.45
CA GLY A 91 -13.01 36.37 -16.88
C GLY A 91 -12.01 36.69 -15.77
N PHE A 92 -12.20 37.83 -15.09
CA PHE A 92 -11.35 38.27 -13.99
C PHE A 92 -11.38 37.31 -12.79
N ILE A 93 -12.57 36.88 -12.35
CA ILE A 93 -12.72 35.97 -11.21
C ILE A 93 -12.13 34.60 -11.54
N LEU A 94 -12.41 34.06 -12.72
CA LEU A 94 -11.89 32.76 -13.14
C LEU A 94 -10.36 32.76 -13.23
N GLU A 95 -9.77 33.84 -13.74
CA GLU A 95 -8.30 33.97 -13.76
C GLU A 95 -7.73 33.98 -12.34
N ARG A 96 -8.33 34.71 -11.39
CA ARG A 96 -7.81 34.76 -10.00
C ARG A 96 -7.93 33.41 -9.28
N ILE A 97 -8.96 32.62 -9.55
CA ILE A 97 -9.17 31.32 -8.90
C ILE A 97 -8.27 30.24 -9.51
N PHE A 98 -8.13 30.21 -10.84
CA PHE A 98 -7.46 29.12 -11.56
C PHE A 98 -6.07 29.49 -12.11
N ASN A 99 -5.66 30.75 -11.92
CA ASN A 99 -4.43 31.34 -12.44
C ASN A 99 -4.27 31.15 -13.96
N GLN A 100 -5.39 31.19 -14.69
CA GLN A 100 -5.50 30.92 -16.12
C GLN A 100 -6.64 31.72 -16.74
N LYS A 101 -6.40 32.32 -17.90
CA LYS A 101 -7.43 32.91 -18.76
C LYS A 101 -8.17 31.83 -19.54
N TRP A 102 -9.50 31.86 -19.49
CA TRP A 102 -10.36 30.92 -20.23
C TRP A 102 -10.60 31.38 -21.68
N TRP A 103 -10.54 32.69 -21.91
CA TRP A 103 -10.48 33.34 -23.20
C TRP A 103 -9.54 34.54 -23.08
N ASP A 104 -8.90 34.91 -24.19
CA ASP A 104 -8.00 36.06 -24.22
C ASP A 104 -8.19 36.84 -25.52
N TYR A 105 -8.61 38.09 -25.39
CA TYR A 105 -8.81 39.03 -26.48
C TYR A 105 -7.69 40.08 -26.57
N SER A 106 -6.53 39.84 -25.94
CA SER A 106 -5.40 40.79 -25.93
C SER A 106 -4.96 41.21 -27.34
N ASP A 107 -5.08 40.32 -28.32
CA ASP A 107 -4.70 40.58 -29.72
C ASP A 107 -5.82 41.26 -30.55
N ILE A 108 -6.96 41.58 -29.94
CA ILE A 108 -8.11 42.21 -30.61
C ILE A 108 -8.15 43.70 -30.24
N PRO A 109 -8.36 44.60 -31.21
CA PRO A 109 -8.45 46.04 -30.92
C PRO A 109 -9.61 46.35 -29.97
N PHE A 110 -9.43 47.39 -29.15
CA PHE A 110 -10.39 47.83 -28.13
C PHE A 110 -10.71 46.73 -27.09
N ASN A 111 -9.70 45.95 -26.70
CA ASN A 111 -9.82 45.03 -25.58
C ASN A 111 -9.55 45.73 -24.23
N LEU A 112 -10.13 45.18 -23.16
CA LEU A 112 -9.86 45.60 -21.79
C LEU A 112 -9.22 44.42 -21.03
N ASN A 113 -7.92 44.53 -20.74
CA ASN A 113 -7.10 43.52 -20.05
C ASN A 113 -7.15 42.12 -20.71
N GLY A 114 -7.57 42.04 -21.97
CA GLY A 114 -7.85 40.80 -22.69
C GLY A 114 -9.13 40.05 -22.26
N TYR A 115 -9.95 40.56 -21.34
CA TYR A 115 -11.18 39.85 -20.90
C TYR A 115 -12.40 40.11 -21.79
N VAL A 116 -12.52 41.33 -22.31
CA VAL A 116 -13.61 41.73 -23.22
C VAL A 116 -13.02 42.56 -24.35
N CYS A 117 -13.71 42.62 -25.48
CA CYS A 117 -13.40 43.56 -26.56
C CYS A 117 -14.66 44.06 -27.23
N LEU A 118 -14.58 45.25 -27.84
CA LEU A 118 -15.73 45.92 -28.45
C LEU A 118 -16.48 45.03 -29.46
N LYS A 119 -15.76 44.27 -30.28
CA LYS A 119 -16.36 43.39 -31.30
C LYS A 119 -17.29 42.34 -30.68
N PHE A 120 -16.82 41.60 -29.67
CA PHE A 120 -17.61 40.56 -29.02
C PHE A 120 -18.69 41.15 -28.13
N SER A 121 -18.43 42.26 -27.43
CA SER A 121 -19.45 43.01 -26.68
C SER A 121 -20.65 43.41 -27.55
N LEU A 122 -20.42 43.82 -28.80
CA LEU A 122 -21.51 44.14 -29.74
C LEU A 122 -22.27 42.89 -30.20
N ILE A 123 -21.58 41.78 -30.48
CA ILE A 123 -22.22 40.51 -30.84
C ILE A 123 -23.10 40.02 -29.69
N TRP A 124 -22.59 40.05 -28.47
CA TRP A 124 -23.34 39.70 -27.27
C TRP A 124 -24.51 40.65 -27.02
N ALA A 125 -24.37 41.95 -27.29
CA ALA A 125 -25.46 42.91 -27.20
C ALA A 125 -26.61 42.56 -28.15
N VAL A 126 -26.32 42.24 -29.42
CA VAL A 126 -27.34 41.80 -30.39
C VAL A 126 -27.99 40.50 -29.93
N GLY A 127 -27.20 39.50 -29.57
CA GLY A 127 -27.69 38.20 -29.12
C GLY A 127 -28.57 38.29 -27.86
N CYS A 128 -28.14 39.07 -26.88
CA CYS A 128 -28.89 39.30 -25.64
C CYS A 128 -30.17 40.11 -25.89
N THR A 129 -30.13 41.10 -26.79
CA THR A 129 -31.34 41.83 -27.20
C THR A 129 -32.36 40.89 -27.86
N PHE A 130 -31.91 39.99 -28.73
CA PHE A 130 -32.74 38.95 -29.33
C PHE A 130 -33.33 38.02 -28.26
N VAL A 131 -32.53 37.60 -27.27
CA VAL A 131 -33.00 36.78 -26.15
C VAL A 131 -34.10 37.50 -25.36
N VAL A 132 -33.90 38.76 -25.00
CA VAL A 132 -34.87 39.54 -24.22
C VAL A 132 -36.17 39.78 -25.01
N LYS A 133 -36.06 40.08 -26.30
CA LYS A 133 -37.21 40.47 -27.13
C LYS A 133 -38.00 39.30 -27.71
N LEU A 134 -37.36 38.16 -27.93
CA LEU A 134 -38.00 37.01 -28.58
C LEU A 134 -38.00 35.76 -27.71
N VAL A 135 -36.84 35.39 -27.14
CA VAL A 135 -36.69 34.12 -26.43
C VAL A 135 -37.40 34.15 -25.07
N PHE A 136 -37.31 35.24 -24.30
CA PHE A 136 -38.03 35.36 -23.03
C PHE A 136 -39.56 35.31 -23.21
N PRO A 137 -40.19 36.10 -24.11
CA PRO A 137 -41.62 35.95 -24.36
C PRO A 137 -42.02 34.56 -24.84
N LEU A 138 -41.17 33.89 -25.64
CA LEU A 138 -41.41 32.51 -26.07
C LEU A 138 -41.40 31.54 -24.89
N ILE A 139 -40.43 31.66 -23.98
CA ILE A 139 -40.35 30.81 -22.78
C ILE A 139 -41.56 31.09 -21.87
N ASP A 140 -41.92 32.36 -21.66
CA ASP A 140 -43.08 32.74 -20.84
C ASP A 140 -44.39 32.18 -21.41
N TRP A 141 -44.52 32.15 -22.74
CA TRP A 141 -45.65 31.53 -23.40
C TRP A 141 -45.65 30.00 -23.22
N LEU A 142 -44.49 29.34 -23.34
CA LEU A 142 -44.35 27.90 -23.13
C LEU A 142 -44.63 27.50 -21.67
N THR A 143 -44.15 28.27 -20.68
CA THR A 143 -44.39 27.99 -19.26
C THR A 143 -45.85 28.20 -18.88
N ALA A 144 -46.56 29.12 -19.55
CA ALA A 144 -48.00 29.30 -19.34
C ALA A 144 -48.84 28.10 -19.85
N ILE A 145 -48.34 27.34 -20.82
CA ILE A 145 -49.03 26.14 -21.37
C ILE A 145 -48.76 24.90 -20.52
N ILE A 146 -47.57 24.80 -19.94
CA ILE A 146 -47.14 23.61 -19.20
C ILE A 146 -47.75 23.64 -17.78
N PRO A 147 -48.34 22.54 -17.28
CA PRO A 147 -48.80 22.47 -15.90
C PRO A 147 -47.66 22.74 -14.91
N HIS A 148 -47.85 23.71 -14.01
CA HIS A 148 -46.82 24.23 -13.09
C HIS A 148 -46.09 23.13 -12.32
N ILE A 149 -46.83 22.15 -11.80
CA ILE A 149 -46.29 21.00 -11.02
C ILE A 149 -45.30 20.19 -11.86
N ILE A 150 -45.60 19.94 -13.13
CA ILE A 150 -44.72 19.18 -14.04
C ILE A 150 -43.43 19.96 -14.29
N GLY A 151 -43.55 21.27 -14.51
CA GLY A 151 -42.41 22.16 -14.69
C GLY A 151 -41.50 22.23 -13.46
N GLU A 152 -42.07 22.32 -12.26
CA GLU A 152 -41.31 22.34 -11.01
C GLU A 152 -40.53 21.03 -10.80
N ILE A 153 -41.21 19.88 -10.94
CA ILE A 153 -40.57 18.57 -10.81
C ILE A 153 -39.42 18.42 -11.81
N PHE A 154 -39.62 18.82 -13.06
CA PHE A 154 -38.58 18.82 -14.08
C PHE A 154 -37.39 19.70 -13.68
N CYS A 155 -37.63 20.95 -13.29
CA CYS A 155 -36.56 21.88 -12.92
C CYS A 155 -35.78 21.40 -11.70
N PHE A 156 -36.45 20.95 -10.64
CA PHE A 156 -35.79 20.42 -9.45
C PHE A 156 -34.96 19.18 -9.78
N THR A 157 -35.47 18.28 -10.61
CA THR A 157 -34.75 17.07 -11.02
C THR A 157 -33.48 17.44 -11.80
N VAL A 158 -33.58 18.33 -12.78
CA VAL A 158 -32.43 18.75 -13.59
C VAL A 158 -31.40 19.50 -12.73
N ILE A 159 -31.83 20.41 -11.86
CA ILE A 159 -30.94 21.12 -10.93
C ILE A 159 -30.22 20.13 -9.99
N ALA A 160 -30.92 19.14 -9.44
CA ALA A 160 -30.33 18.12 -8.59
C ALA A 160 -29.26 17.29 -9.34
N LEU A 161 -29.54 16.91 -10.59
CA LEU A 161 -28.57 16.21 -11.45
C LEU A 161 -27.35 17.09 -11.76
N MET A 162 -27.56 18.39 -12.03
CA MET A 162 -26.47 19.35 -12.25
C MET A 162 -25.58 19.50 -11.01
N ILE A 163 -26.16 19.55 -9.81
CA ILE A 163 -25.42 19.61 -8.56
C ILE A 163 -24.60 18.34 -8.35
N ALA A 164 -25.22 17.16 -8.52
CA ALA A 164 -24.52 15.88 -8.39
C ALA A 164 -23.34 15.76 -9.36
N ASP A 165 -23.52 16.18 -10.61
CA ASP A 165 -22.47 16.19 -11.63
C ASP A 165 -21.37 17.22 -11.33
N CYS A 166 -21.72 18.38 -10.79
CA CYS A 166 -20.74 19.36 -10.29
C CYS A 166 -19.87 18.78 -9.17
N VAL A 167 -20.50 18.17 -8.16
CA VAL A 167 -19.79 17.53 -7.05
C VAL A 167 -18.88 16.41 -7.54
N ALA A 168 -19.38 15.52 -8.40
CA ALA A 168 -18.58 14.44 -9.00
C ALA A 168 -17.38 14.99 -9.79
N THR A 169 -17.60 16.07 -10.56
CA THR A 169 -16.54 16.73 -11.34
C THR A 169 -15.46 17.34 -10.43
N LEU A 170 -15.85 17.98 -9.32
CA LEU A 170 -14.91 18.55 -8.35
C LEU A 170 -14.05 17.47 -7.66
N PHE A 171 -14.66 16.35 -7.24
CA PHE A 171 -13.91 15.22 -6.67
C PHE A 171 -12.92 14.61 -7.67
N ALA A 172 -13.32 14.48 -8.94
CA ALA A 172 -12.44 13.98 -9.99
C ALA A 172 -11.23 14.90 -10.19
N ILE A 173 -11.42 16.23 -10.24
CA ILE A 173 -10.33 17.21 -10.35
C ILE A 173 -9.37 17.13 -9.15
N ALA A 174 -9.91 17.06 -7.93
CA ALA A 174 -9.10 16.95 -6.71
C ALA A 174 -8.26 15.66 -6.69
N GLY A 175 -8.85 14.53 -7.10
CA GLY A 175 -8.14 13.27 -7.26
C GLY A 175 -7.00 13.36 -8.28
N MET A 176 -7.24 13.99 -9.43
CA MET A 176 -6.24 14.16 -10.49
C MET A 176 -5.04 15.00 -10.03
N ARG A 177 -5.26 16.09 -9.29
CA ARG A 177 -4.16 16.90 -8.72
C ARG A 177 -3.27 16.11 -7.76
N LYS A 178 -3.87 15.27 -6.89
CA LYS A 178 -3.09 14.40 -5.99
C LYS A 178 -2.24 13.40 -6.77
N LYS A 179 -2.81 12.80 -7.81
CA LYS A 179 -2.11 11.82 -8.64
C LYS A 179 -0.94 12.44 -9.42
N LEU A 180 -1.14 13.61 -10.03
CA LEU A 180 -0.07 14.35 -10.72
C LEU A 180 1.08 14.74 -9.76
N ARG A 181 0.76 15.16 -8.52
CA ARG A 181 1.77 15.46 -7.51
C ARG A 181 2.62 14.23 -7.15
N LEU A 182 2.00 13.07 -6.99
CA LEU A 182 2.72 11.83 -6.69
C LEU A 182 3.65 11.43 -7.84
N LEU A 183 3.19 11.58 -9.09
CA LEU A 183 4.02 11.32 -10.27
C LEU A 183 5.23 12.25 -10.34
N ASN A 184 5.06 13.55 -10.06
CA ASN A 184 6.19 14.50 -9.98
C ASN A 184 7.21 14.06 -8.92
N ILE A 185 6.77 13.68 -7.72
CA ILE A 185 7.68 13.20 -6.65
C ILE A 185 8.49 11.97 -7.10
N ILE A 186 7.85 11.02 -7.78
CA ILE A 186 8.53 9.84 -8.32
C ILE A 186 9.52 10.25 -9.42
N ALA A 187 9.13 11.17 -10.29
CA ALA A 187 9.97 11.65 -11.38
C ALA A 187 11.20 12.41 -10.90
N ASP A 188 11.04 13.31 -9.94
CA ASP A 188 12.14 14.08 -9.35
C ASP A 188 13.16 13.15 -8.68
N ARG A 189 12.68 12.16 -7.92
CA ARG A 189 13.54 11.15 -7.27
C ARG A 189 14.28 10.25 -8.27
N LEU A 190 13.69 9.96 -9.43
CA LEU A 190 14.37 9.23 -10.50
C LEU A 190 15.46 10.08 -11.16
N ARG A 191 15.23 11.39 -11.31
CA ARG A 191 16.20 12.33 -11.91
C ARG A 191 17.38 12.64 -11.00
N GLU A 192 17.20 12.63 -9.68
CA GLU A 192 18.24 12.97 -8.70
C GLU A 192 19.40 11.95 -8.60
N ASN A 193 19.32 10.80 -9.30
CA ASN A 193 20.44 9.91 -9.61
C ASN A 193 21.47 9.73 -8.47
N THR A 194 21.00 9.42 -7.26
CA THR A 194 21.83 9.41 -6.05
C THR A 194 21.90 8.03 -5.42
N ASP A 195 23.13 7.63 -5.11
CA ASP A 195 23.54 6.37 -4.47
C ASP A 195 22.83 6.07 -3.13
N ASP A 196 22.02 7.00 -2.62
CA ASP A 196 21.25 6.88 -1.38
C ASP A 196 19.94 6.08 -1.52
N MET A 197 19.50 5.78 -2.75
CA MET A 197 18.34 4.91 -3.00
C MET A 197 18.55 3.46 -2.51
N GLY A 198 19.79 3.06 -2.21
CA GLY A 198 20.10 1.71 -1.73
C GLY A 198 19.51 1.38 -0.35
N SER A 199 19.15 2.37 0.46
CA SER A 199 18.63 2.18 1.83
C SER A 199 17.11 1.98 1.91
N PHE A 200 16.36 2.36 0.87
CA PHE A 200 14.89 2.39 0.90
C PHE A 200 14.23 1.24 0.09
N ILE A 201 14.98 0.53 -0.76
CA ILE A 201 14.39 -0.14 -1.95
C ILE A 201 14.71 -1.64 -1.98
N SER A 202 14.11 -2.43 -1.08
CA SER A 202 14.10 -3.90 -1.24
C SER A 202 12.74 -4.56 -1.00
N LYS A 203 11.85 -3.96 -0.21
CA LYS A 203 10.42 -4.35 -0.12
C LYS A 203 9.48 -3.31 -0.75
N GLU A 204 9.90 -2.05 -0.80
CA GLU A 204 9.06 -0.96 -1.31
C GLU A 204 9.11 -0.80 -2.83
N THR A 205 10.08 -1.38 -3.53
CA THR A 205 10.22 -1.29 -4.99
C THR A 205 9.01 -1.86 -5.71
N LEU A 206 8.54 -3.03 -5.26
CA LEU A 206 7.35 -3.70 -5.79
C LEU A 206 6.09 -2.90 -5.44
N ALA A 207 6.00 -2.35 -4.23
CA ALA A 207 4.88 -1.50 -3.81
C ALA A 207 4.83 -0.18 -4.59
N VAL A 208 5.98 0.42 -4.93
CA VAL A 208 6.09 1.62 -5.77
C VAL A 208 5.69 1.28 -7.22
N LYS A 209 6.15 0.14 -7.75
CA LYS A 209 5.77 -0.36 -9.08
C LYS A 209 4.27 -0.65 -9.18
N GLU A 210 3.70 -1.34 -8.19
CA GLU A 210 2.27 -1.65 -8.12
C GLU A 210 1.43 -0.38 -7.95
N ARG A 211 1.81 0.51 -7.02
CA ARG A 211 1.13 1.80 -6.84
C ARG A 211 1.21 2.64 -8.10
N TYR A 212 2.34 2.65 -8.80
CA TYR A 212 2.49 3.36 -10.07
C TYR A 212 1.62 2.75 -11.17
N ASP A 213 1.65 1.43 -11.37
CA ASP A 213 0.86 0.76 -12.41
C ASP A 213 -0.64 0.91 -12.14
N ASP A 214 -1.07 0.87 -10.88
CA ASP A 214 -2.46 1.14 -10.49
C ASP A 214 -2.84 2.61 -10.73
N LEU A 215 -1.96 3.56 -10.36
CA LEU A 215 -2.17 4.98 -10.63
C LEU A 215 -2.27 5.23 -12.14
N SER A 216 -1.34 4.68 -12.92
CA SER A 216 -1.25 4.79 -14.37
C SER A 216 -2.48 4.20 -15.04
N LYS A 217 -2.90 2.99 -14.67
CA LYS A 217 -4.16 2.39 -15.17
C LYS A 217 -5.38 3.23 -14.79
N SER A 218 -5.41 3.81 -13.59
CA SER A 218 -6.49 4.70 -13.17
C SER A 218 -6.49 6.05 -13.93
N PHE A 219 -5.35 6.50 -14.48
CA PHE A 219 -5.25 7.62 -15.42
C PHE A 219 -5.76 7.27 -16.83
N VAL A 220 -6.10 6.00 -17.11
CA VAL A 220 -6.53 5.56 -18.45
C VAL A 220 -8.07 5.56 -18.60
N SER A 221 -8.85 5.89 -17.56
CA SER A 221 -10.31 6.10 -17.69
C SER A 221 -10.61 7.20 -18.73
N LYS A 222 -10.91 6.76 -19.96
CA LYS A 222 -10.82 7.58 -21.18
C LYS A 222 -11.78 8.76 -21.24
N TRP A 223 -12.96 8.67 -20.63
CA TRP A 223 -14.03 9.65 -20.89
C TRP A 223 -14.01 10.86 -19.94
N GLN A 224 -14.00 10.61 -18.63
CA GLN A 224 -14.01 11.69 -17.62
C GLN A 224 -12.71 12.53 -17.67
N GLN A 225 -11.58 11.90 -17.96
CA GLN A 225 -10.29 12.58 -17.93
C GLN A 225 -10.02 13.40 -19.18
N ARG A 226 -10.37 12.90 -20.38
CA ARG A 226 -10.30 13.71 -21.61
C ARG A 226 -11.08 15.02 -21.47
N ARG A 227 -12.24 14.96 -20.80
CA ARG A 227 -13.04 16.14 -20.47
C ARG A 227 -12.30 17.10 -19.54
N ILE A 228 -11.75 16.61 -18.43
CA ILE A 228 -11.01 17.43 -17.46
C ILE A 228 -9.77 18.08 -18.10
N PHE A 229 -9.00 17.34 -18.89
CA PHE A 229 -7.83 17.88 -19.58
C PHE A 229 -8.20 18.92 -20.64
N ALA A 230 -9.30 18.72 -21.36
CA ALA A 230 -9.83 19.73 -22.29
C ALA A 230 -10.28 21.02 -21.57
N ALA A 231 -10.82 20.89 -20.35
CA ALA A 231 -11.24 22.03 -19.53
C ALA A 231 -10.07 22.71 -18.77
N PHE A 232 -8.96 22.01 -18.52
CA PHE A 232 -7.79 22.52 -17.80
C PHE A 232 -6.50 22.27 -18.59
N PRO A 233 -6.19 23.12 -19.59
CA PRO A 233 -5.05 22.92 -20.48
C PRO A 233 -3.69 22.83 -19.76
N ASN A 234 -3.49 23.54 -18.66
CA ASN A 234 -2.24 23.46 -17.90
C ASN A 234 -2.03 22.11 -17.19
N LEU A 235 -3.11 21.42 -16.79
CA LEU A 235 -2.97 20.04 -16.25
C LEU A 235 -2.55 19.07 -17.36
N ASP A 236 -3.00 19.32 -18.60
CA ASP A 236 -2.59 18.54 -19.77
C ASP A 236 -1.14 18.84 -20.16
N LYS A 237 -0.71 20.11 -20.11
CA LYS A 237 0.70 20.48 -20.28
C LYS A 237 1.60 19.83 -19.23
N GLN A 238 1.25 19.90 -17.95
CA GLN A 238 2.02 19.23 -16.89
C GLN A 238 2.10 17.71 -17.13
N ARG A 239 1.00 17.08 -17.54
CA ARG A 239 0.97 15.66 -17.89
C ARG A 239 1.86 15.34 -19.10
N ALA A 240 1.82 16.17 -20.13
CA ALA A 240 2.62 16.00 -21.35
C ALA A 240 4.12 16.22 -21.07
N GLU A 241 4.46 17.23 -20.28
CA GLU A 241 5.82 17.53 -19.80
C GLU A 241 6.39 16.38 -18.96
N LEU A 242 5.55 15.71 -18.17
CA LEU A 242 5.90 14.54 -17.37
C LEU A 242 6.26 13.30 -18.20
N ASN A 243 6.03 13.30 -19.53
CA ASN A 243 6.22 12.19 -20.47
C ASN A 243 6.08 10.82 -19.78
N ILE A 244 4.85 10.53 -19.32
CA ILE A 244 4.54 9.41 -18.43
C ILE A 244 5.07 8.07 -18.98
N ASP A 245 5.06 7.92 -20.30
CA ASP A 245 5.56 6.71 -20.98
C ASP A 245 7.09 6.59 -20.87
N HIS A 246 7.83 7.69 -21.07
CA HIS A 246 9.28 7.71 -20.85
C HIS A 246 9.62 7.49 -19.37
N LEU A 247 8.87 8.11 -18.45
CA LEU A 247 9.06 7.92 -17.02
C LEU A 247 8.80 6.46 -16.61
N ARG A 248 7.83 5.81 -17.25
CA ARG A 248 7.53 4.38 -17.08
C ARG A 248 8.70 3.51 -17.50
N GLU A 249 9.28 3.80 -18.66
CA GLU A 249 10.45 3.08 -19.17
C GLU A 249 11.67 3.26 -18.27
N GLN A 250 11.96 4.50 -17.85
CA GLN A 250 13.05 4.78 -16.91
C GLN A 250 12.87 4.06 -15.57
N LEU A 251 11.65 4.06 -15.03
CA LEU A 251 11.34 3.32 -13.80
C LEU A 251 11.51 1.82 -14.00
N LYS A 252 11.04 1.27 -15.12
CA LYS A 252 11.16 -0.16 -15.43
C LYS A 252 12.62 -0.57 -15.59
N GLU A 253 13.41 0.18 -16.35
CA GLU A 253 14.84 -0.06 -16.53
C GLU A 253 15.61 0.05 -15.21
N PHE A 254 15.27 1.04 -14.38
CA PHE A 254 15.88 1.21 -13.07
C PHE A 254 15.59 0.03 -12.14
N VAL A 255 14.34 -0.43 -12.10
CA VAL A 255 13.92 -1.61 -11.32
C VAL A 255 14.64 -2.86 -11.83
N ASP A 256 14.59 -3.13 -13.13
CA ASP A 256 15.21 -4.32 -13.74
C ASP A 256 16.74 -4.33 -13.54
N LYS A 257 17.41 -3.18 -13.64
CA LYS A 257 18.86 -3.05 -13.41
C LYS A 257 19.23 -3.34 -11.96
N ASN A 258 18.40 -2.91 -11.01
CA ASN A 258 18.63 -3.14 -9.59
C ASN A 258 18.30 -4.57 -9.16
N GLU A 259 17.25 -5.18 -9.71
CA GLU A 259 16.96 -6.61 -9.54
C GLU A 259 18.12 -7.47 -10.06
N LYS A 260 18.65 -7.16 -11.25
CA LYS A 260 19.84 -7.82 -11.79
C LYS A 260 21.08 -7.65 -10.89
N ARG A 261 21.36 -6.44 -10.41
CA ARG A 261 22.48 -6.19 -9.48
C ARG A 261 22.32 -6.92 -8.15
N ALA A 262 21.11 -7.00 -7.61
CA ALA A 262 20.81 -7.74 -6.39
C ALA A 262 21.01 -9.25 -6.62
N ALA A 263 20.52 -9.78 -7.74
CA ALA A 263 20.71 -11.16 -8.16
C ALA A 263 22.19 -11.51 -8.36
N GLU A 264 22.97 -10.64 -9.01
CA GLU A 264 24.43 -10.83 -9.20
C GLU A 264 25.21 -10.82 -7.88
N ARG A 265 24.87 -9.90 -6.95
CA ARG A 265 25.46 -9.85 -5.61
C ARG A 265 25.11 -11.11 -4.81
N GLN A 266 23.89 -11.60 -4.96
CA GLN A 266 23.42 -12.84 -4.34
C GLN A 266 24.16 -14.05 -4.94
N GLN A 267 24.32 -14.11 -6.25
CA GLN A 267 25.02 -15.19 -6.96
C GLN A 267 26.51 -15.23 -6.59
N LYS A 268 27.17 -14.07 -6.46
CA LYS A 268 28.55 -13.95 -5.94
C LYS A 268 28.69 -14.34 -4.46
N THR A 269 27.61 -14.30 -3.69
CA THR A 269 27.59 -14.71 -2.28
C THR A 269 27.42 -16.21 -2.17
N ILE A 270 26.46 -16.79 -2.90
CA ILE A 270 26.21 -18.24 -2.97
C ILE A 270 27.46 -18.97 -3.49
N ALA A 271 28.09 -18.46 -4.55
CA ALA A 271 29.32 -19.03 -5.13
C ALA A 271 30.55 -19.03 -4.20
N LYS A 272 30.49 -18.38 -3.03
CA LYS A 272 31.56 -18.41 -2.02
C LYS A 272 31.29 -19.43 -0.90
N TYR A 273 30.05 -19.90 -0.75
CA TYR A 273 29.66 -20.97 0.18
C TYR A 273 29.63 -22.33 -0.49
N GLU A 274 29.21 -22.37 -1.75
CA GLU A 274 29.19 -23.57 -2.55
C GLU A 274 30.52 -23.67 -3.27
N THR A 275 31.33 -24.66 -2.90
CA THR A 275 32.50 -25.06 -3.68
C THR A 275 32.01 -25.32 -5.10
N LYS A 276 32.50 -24.57 -6.10
CA LYS A 276 32.20 -24.85 -7.51
C LYS A 276 32.64 -26.28 -7.79
N ILE A 277 31.67 -27.18 -7.91
CA ILE A 277 31.93 -28.55 -8.34
C ILE A 277 32.34 -28.46 -9.81
N PRO A 278 33.53 -28.93 -10.21
CA PRO A 278 33.92 -29.01 -11.60
C PRO A 278 32.84 -29.78 -12.38
N GLU A 279 32.49 -29.33 -13.59
CA GLU A 279 31.52 -30.04 -14.44
C GLU A 279 31.93 -31.52 -14.58
N GLY A 280 31.10 -32.43 -14.06
CA GLY A 280 31.36 -33.88 -14.06
C GLY A 280 31.85 -34.50 -12.74
N ALA A 281 32.12 -33.71 -11.69
CA ALA A 281 32.51 -34.26 -10.38
C ALA A 281 31.29 -34.66 -9.53
N GLU A 282 31.44 -35.70 -8.70
CA GLU A 282 30.36 -36.17 -7.82
C GLU A 282 29.97 -35.13 -6.77
N VAL A 283 28.65 -34.91 -6.62
CA VAL A 283 28.11 -33.99 -5.62
C VAL A 283 28.38 -34.52 -4.21
N PRO A 284 29.05 -33.75 -3.33
CA PRO A 284 29.37 -34.19 -1.97
C PRO A 284 28.11 -34.39 -1.13
N PHE A 285 28.26 -35.13 -0.03
CA PHE A 285 27.16 -35.35 0.91
C PHE A 285 26.64 -34.02 1.46
N ALA A 286 25.32 -33.87 1.55
CA ALA A 286 24.67 -32.66 2.04
C ALA A 286 25.14 -31.36 1.35
N HIS A 287 25.39 -31.37 0.03
CA HIS A 287 25.77 -30.17 -0.71
C HIS A 287 24.68 -29.08 -0.65
N SER A 288 25.10 -27.81 -0.67
CA SER A 288 24.21 -26.64 -0.56
C SER A 288 23.33 -26.67 0.70
N LEU A 289 22.31 -25.81 0.77
CA LEU A 289 21.33 -25.78 1.84
C LEU A 289 20.21 -26.77 1.52
N CYS A 290 20.44 -28.04 1.85
CA CYS A 290 19.51 -29.15 1.65
C CYS A 290 19.01 -29.71 2.99
N PHE A 291 17.94 -30.53 2.95
CA PHE A 291 17.38 -31.18 4.14
C PHE A 291 18.44 -31.87 4.98
N THR A 292 19.30 -32.68 4.35
CA THR A 292 20.35 -33.42 5.05
C THR A 292 21.31 -32.50 5.81
N LYS A 293 21.66 -31.34 5.25
CA LYS A 293 22.50 -30.35 5.95
C LYS A 293 21.78 -29.76 7.14
N LEU A 294 20.54 -29.32 6.96
CA LEU A 294 19.73 -28.74 8.04
C LEU A 294 19.49 -29.75 9.16
N PHE A 295 19.24 -31.01 8.81
CA PHE A 295 19.08 -32.09 9.77
C PHE A 295 20.36 -32.31 10.60
N TRP A 296 21.53 -32.37 9.98
CA TRP A 296 22.78 -32.52 10.74
C TRP A 296 23.15 -31.27 11.53
N LEU A 297 22.81 -30.06 11.06
CA LEU A 297 22.93 -28.84 11.86
C LEU A 297 22.01 -28.88 13.09
N PHE A 298 20.79 -29.36 12.93
CA PHE A 298 19.87 -29.60 14.04
C PHE A 298 20.48 -30.61 15.03
N MET A 299 20.95 -31.78 14.57
CA MET A 299 21.53 -32.81 15.44
C MET A 299 22.78 -32.31 16.19
N ILE A 300 23.67 -31.60 15.51
CA ILE A 300 24.86 -31.00 16.14
C ILE A 300 24.44 -29.92 17.14
N GLY A 301 23.49 -29.06 16.78
CA GLY A 301 22.96 -28.03 17.66
C GLY A 301 22.34 -28.59 18.93
N ASN A 302 21.64 -29.72 18.85
CA ASN A 302 21.10 -30.42 20.02
C ASN A 302 22.20 -30.82 21.02
N VAL A 303 23.26 -31.49 20.54
CA VAL A 303 24.35 -32.00 21.39
C VAL A 303 25.20 -30.86 21.95
N VAL A 304 25.49 -29.84 21.12
CA VAL A 304 26.19 -28.64 21.56
C VAL A 304 25.37 -27.91 22.63
N GLY A 305 24.05 -27.80 22.44
CA GLY A 305 23.14 -27.24 23.43
C GLY A 305 23.22 -27.96 24.77
N THR A 306 23.09 -29.28 24.79
CA THR A 306 23.24 -30.09 26.02
C THR A 306 24.59 -29.85 26.69
N THR A 307 25.67 -29.82 25.91
CA THR A 307 27.01 -29.58 26.45
C THR A 307 27.12 -28.19 27.08
N LEU A 308 26.59 -27.16 26.42
CA LEU A 308 26.59 -25.79 26.94
C LEU A 308 25.77 -25.66 28.23
N GLU A 309 24.57 -26.26 28.26
CA GLU A 309 23.70 -26.25 29.45
C GLU A 309 24.32 -26.99 30.63
N THR A 310 24.87 -28.17 30.42
CA THR A 310 25.54 -28.94 31.48
C THR A 310 26.79 -28.22 31.98
N LEU A 311 27.59 -27.60 31.10
CA LEU A 311 28.74 -26.79 31.51
C LEU A 311 28.30 -25.53 32.28
N TRP A 312 27.25 -24.85 31.83
CA TRP A 312 26.69 -23.70 32.52
C TRP A 312 26.23 -24.08 33.92
N ALA A 313 25.44 -25.15 34.05
CA ALA A 313 24.97 -25.68 35.33
C ALA A 313 26.13 -26.02 36.28
N LEU A 314 27.17 -26.67 35.76
CA LEU A 314 28.35 -27.02 36.55
C LEU A 314 29.09 -25.77 37.05
N LEU A 315 29.19 -24.73 36.23
CA LEU A 315 29.87 -23.47 36.57
C LEU A 315 29.06 -22.59 37.53
N THR A 316 27.74 -22.53 37.36
CA THR A 316 26.89 -21.64 38.17
C THR A 316 26.40 -22.31 39.45
N LEU A 317 25.94 -23.55 39.36
CA LEU A 317 25.31 -24.28 40.48
C LEU A 317 26.29 -25.19 41.22
N HIS A 318 27.52 -25.37 40.70
CA HIS A 318 28.55 -26.25 41.27
C HIS A 318 28.07 -27.70 41.46
N LYS A 319 27.06 -28.12 40.69
CA LYS A 319 26.45 -29.45 40.70
C LYS A 319 26.33 -29.96 39.28
N PHE A 320 26.46 -31.27 39.13
CA PHE A 320 26.22 -31.92 37.84
C PHE A 320 24.72 -32.10 37.63
N GLU A 321 24.18 -31.42 36.62
CA GLU A 321 22.79 -31.57 36.19
C GLU A 321 22.76 -31.99 34.72
N MET A 322 22.07 -33.10 34.44
CA MET A 322 21.83 -33.55 33.09
C MET A 322 20.68 -32.74 32.51
N ARG A 323 21.01 -31.68 31.77
CA ARG A 323 20.01 -30.81 31.14
C ARG A 323 19.79 -31.28 29.71
N VAL A 324 18.75 -32.07 29.51
CA VAL A 324 18.32 -32.56 28.20
C VAL A 324 16.89 -32.12 27.93
N GLY A 325 16.50 -32.11 26.66
CA GLY A 325 15.13 -31.83 26.23
C GLY A 325 14.38 -33.09 25.78
N LEU A 326 15.07 -34.23 25.71
CA LEU A 326 14.53 -35.54 25.32
C LEU A 326 15.02 -36.63 26.26
N VAL A 327 14.28 -37.73 26.33
CA VAL A 327 14.54 -38.84 27.27
C VAL A 327 15.66 -39.76 26.80
N TRP A 328 15.98 -39.79 25.50
CA TRP A 328 17.07 -40.62 24.96
C TRP A 328 18.22 -39.81 24.38
N GLY A 329 19.22 -39.55 25.22
CA GLY A 329 20.51 -39.02 24.80
C GLY A 329 20.63 -37.50 24.98
N PRO A 330 21.78 -36.93 24.61
CA PRO A 330 22.11 -35.54 24.92
C PRO A 330 21.49 -34.60 23.88
N PHE A 331 20.16 -34.49 23.86
CA PHE A 331 19.46 -33.70 22.87
C PHE A 331 18.58 -32.62 23.49
N ILE A 332 18.85 -31.36 23.15
CA ILE A 332 17.95 -30.24 23.40
C ILE A 332 17.43 -29.69 22.07
N PRO A 333 16.18 -30.02 21.68
CA PRO A 333 15.61 -29.61 20.40
C PRO A 333 15.59 -28.10 20.19
N VAL A 334 15.43 -27.32 21.27
CA VAL A 334 15.44 -25.84 21.22
C VAL A 334 16.74 -25.32 20.60
N TYR A 335 17.91 -25.80 21.05
CA TYR A 335 19.20 -25.40 20.47
C TYR A 335 19.36 -25.89 19.02
N GLY A 336 18.89 -27.10 18.72
CA GLY A 336 18.91 -27.64 17.36
C GLY A 336 18.07 -26.82 16.38
N PHE A 337 16.83 -26.51 16.75
CA PHE A 337 15.93 -25.68 15.94
C PHE A 337 16.44 -24.24 15.86
N GLY A 338 16.99 -23.69 16.94
CA GLY A 338 17.61 -22.36 16.96
C GLY A 338 18.75 -22.27 15.94
N ALA A 339 19.63 -23.26 15.88
CA ALA A 339 20.70 -23.37 14.89
C ALA A 339 20.16 -23.41 13.44
N VAL A 340 19.08 -24.16 13.19
CA VAL A 340 18.43 -24.24 11.87
C VAL A 340 17.76 -22.93 11.49
N VAL A 341 17.00 -22.31 12.40
CA VAL A 341 16.31 -21.03 12.18
C VAL A 341 17.31 -19.91 11.91
N MET A 342 18.35 -19.80 12.74
CA MET A 342 19.44 -18.84 12.53
C MET A 342 20.11 -19.05 11.17
N THR A 343 20.38 -20.30 10.81
CA THR A 343 20.95 -20.62 9.50
C THR A 343 20.01 -20.18 8.39
N LEU A 344 18.74 -20.62 8.38
CA LEU A 344 17.78 -20.31 7.33
C LEU A 344 17.55 -18.81 7.13
N LEU A 345 17.45 -18.06 8.23
CA LEU A 345 17.14 -16.63 8.19
C LEU A 345 18.38 -15.76 7.96
N LEU A 346 19.56 -16.15 8.45
CA LEU A 346 20.75 -15.30 8.45
C LEU A 346 21.90 -15.79 7.56
N TYR A 347 21.86 -17.00 6.98
CA TYR A 347 22.98 -17.48 6.15
C TYR A 347 23.29 -16.55 4.97
N LYS A 348 22.27 -15.92 4.39
CA LYS A 348 22.42 -14.94 3.29
C LYS A 348 23.01 -13.61 3.75
N SER A 349 23.01 -13.34 5.05
CA SER A 349 23.37 -12.05 5.65
C SER A 349 24.81 -11.99 6.14
N TYR A 350 25.62 -13.05 5.98
CA TYR A 350 27.00 -13.13 6.50
C TYR A 350 27.90 -11.92 6.20
N LYS A 351 27.82 -11.36 4.98
CA LYS A 351 28.65 -10.22 4.56
C LYS A 351 28.05 -8.86 4.94
N ARG A 352 26.87 -8.84 5.58
CA ARG A 352 26.30 -7.60 6.11
C ARG A 352 27.12 -7.16 7.31
N ARG A 353 26.94 -5.89 7.69
CA ARG A 353 27.58 -5.29 8.87
C ARG A 353 27.29 -6.14 10.10
N ASP A 354 28.30 -6.33 10.94
CA ASP A 354 28.24 -7.11 12.18
C ASP A 354 27.06 -6.69 13.06
N LEU A 355 26.86 -5.38 13.20
CA LEU A 355 25.73 -4.81 13.93
C LEU A 355 24.36 -5.27 13.37
N PHE A 356 24.22 -5.44 12.05
CA PHE A 356 22.96 -5.94 11.47
C PHE A 356 22.74 -7.41 11.79
N ILE A 357 23.80 -8.24 11.68
CA ILE A 357 23.70 -9.67 11.99
C ILE A 357 23.38 -9.84 13.47
N PHE A 358 24.07 -9.08 14.33
CA PHE A 358 23.86 -9.05 15.77
C PHE A 358 22.42 -8.67 16.13
N THR A 359 21.89 -7.54 15.61
CA THR A 359 20.54 -7.10 15.94
C THR A 359 19.48 -8.04 15.37
N ALA A 360 19.68 -8.55 14.15
CA ALA A 360 18.75 -9.52 13.57
C ALA A 360 18.75 -10.84 14.36
N ALA A 361 19.91 -11.34 14.76
CA ALA A 361 20.04 -12.51 15.62
C ALA A 361 19.42 -12.30 17.00
N ALA A 362 19.60 -11.12 17.61
CA ALA A 362 18.99 -10.81 18.90
C ALA A 362 17.46 -10.88 18.84
N ILE A 363 16.86 -10.31 17.78
CA ILE A 363 15.41 -10.34 17.57
C ILE A 363 14.92 -11.76 17.26
N ILE A 364 15.59 -12.46 16.34
CA ILE A 364 15.22 -13.83 15.94
C ILE A 364 15.33 -14.78 17.13
N GLY A 365 16.41 -14.69 17.90
CA GLY A 365 16.65 -15.54 19.06
C GLY A 365 15.65 -15.27 20.18
N GLY A 366 15.40 -14.01 20.52
CA GLY A 366 14.36 -13.65 21.50
C GLY A 366 12.96 -14.10 21.09
N ALA A 367 12.59 -13.92 19.80
CA ALA A 367 11.32 -14.40 19.28
C ALA A 367 11.24 -15.93 19.30
N PHE A 368 12.32 -16.62 18.93
CA PHE A 368 12.39 -18.08 18.95
C PHE A 368 12.25 -18.65 20.36
N GLU A 369 12.96 -18.07 21.33
CA GLU A 369 12.88 -18.41 22.75
C GLU A 369 11.47 -18.21 23.29
N TYR A 370 10.85 -17.06 23.01
CA TYR A 370 9.47 -16.79 23.39
C TYR A 370 8.50 -17.83 22.80
N LEU A 371 8.64 -18.14 21.50
CA LEU A 371 7.77 -19.10 20.81
C LEU A 371 7.97 -20.53 21.31
N CYS A 372 9.19 -20.94 21.65
CA CYS A 372 9.45 -22.26 22.22
C CYS A 372 8.81 -22.40 23.61
N SER A 373 8.93 -21.38 24.46
CA SER A 373 8.28 -21.36 25.78
C SER A 373 6.75 -21.39 25.64
N LEU A 374 6.18 -20.59 24.73
CA LEU A 374 4.74 -20.59 24.46
C LEU A 374 4.25 -21.94 23.91
N PHE A 375 5.00 -22.54 22.98
CA PHE A 375 4.66 -23.85 22.43
C PHE A 375 4.69 -24.93 23.51
N GLN A 376 5.70 -24.92 24.38
CA GLN A 376 5.82 -25.89 25.47
C GLN A 376 4.64 -25.77 26.44
N GLU A 377 4.23 -24.56 26.80
CA GLU A 377 3.08 -24.34 27.68
C GLU A 377 1.78 -24.81 27.04
N LEU A 378 1.55 -24.48 25.77
CA LEU A 378 0.34 -24.91 25.05
C LEU A 378 0.28 -26.42 24.83
N ALA A 379 1.42 -27.07 24.62
CA ALA A 379 1.48 -28.50 24.33
C ALA A 379 1.49 -29.38 25.59
N PHE A 380 2.11 -28.90 26.67
CA PHE A 380 2.42 -29.73 27.84
C PHE A 380 2.00 -29.10 29.18
N GLY A 381 1.53 -27.85 29.20
CA GLY A 381 1.26 -27.12 30.44
C GLY A 381 2.51 -26.82 31.25
N THR A 382 3.70 -26.84 30.64
CA THR A 382 4.97 -26.62 31.33
C THR A 382 5.82 -25.53 30.68
N VAL A 383 6.73 -24.94 31.47
CA VAL A 383 7.79 -24.05 31.01
C VAL A 383 9.15 -24.52 31.53
N SER A 384 10.19 -24.45 30.70
CA SER A 384 11.56 -24.82 31.09
C SER A 384 12.42 -23.63 31.54
N TRP A 385 11.92 -22.41 31.38
CA TRP A 385 12.54 -21.20 31.89
C TRP A 385 11.47 -20.12 32.14
N GLU A 386 11.67 -19.34 33.19
CA GLU A 386 10.84 -18.20 33.53
C GLU A 386 11.71 -17.01 33.94
N TYR A 387 11.42 -15.86 33.34
CA TYR A 387 12.16 -14.62 33.47
C TYR A 387 11.30 -13.45 33.99
N SER A 388 10.14 -13.75 34.59
CA SER A 388 9.17 -12.77 35.09
C SER A 388 9.78 -11.76 36.07
N GLU A 389 10.76 -12.20 36.86
CA GLU A 389 11.47 -11.36 37.85
C GLU A 389 12.63 -10.55 37.25
N THR A 390 12.96 -10.75 35.97
CA THR A 390 14.09 -10.07 35.32
C THR A 390 13.67 -8.73 34.70
N THR A 391 14.60 -7.78 34.62
CA THR A 391 14.33 -6.47 34.02
C THR A 391 14.18 -6.56 32.50
N ALA A 392 13.28 -5.74 31.94
CA ALA A 392 13.00 -5.71 30.49
C ALA A 392 12.64 -7.11 29.92
N ASN A 393 11.83 -7.87 30.67
CA ASN A 393 11.28 -9.14 30.20
C ASN A 393 10.03 -8.93 29.32
N PHE A 394 9.76 -9.89 28.45
CA PHE A 394 8.59 -9.93 27.58
C PHE A 394 7.75 -11.15 27.97
N GLY A 395 6.70 -10.90 28.76
CA GLY A 395 5.75 -11.92 29.21
C GLY A 395 6.40 -13.06 29.99
N GLY A 396 7.50 -12.80 30.70
CA GLY A 396 8.24 -13.82 31.46
C GLY A 396 9.00 -14.86 30.63
N ARG A 397 8.95 -14.83 29.29
CA ARG A 397 9.51 -15.91 28.43
C ARG A 397 10.85 -15.59 27.78
N THR A 398 11.16 -14.31 27.61
CA THR A 398 12.46 -13.82 27.12
C THR A 398 12.73 -12.45 27.74
N ASN A 399 13.98 -11.99 27.72
CA ASN A 399 14.35 -10.65 28.18
C ASN A 399 15.47 -10.05 27.32
N LEU A 400 15.73 -8.76 27.51
CA LEU A 400 16.71 -8.04 26.71
C LEU A 400 18.16 -8.59 26.85
N MET A 401 18.52 -9.12 28.03
CA MET A 401 19.84 -9.73 28.25
C MET A 401 20.02 -11.01 27.42
N TYR A 402 19.04 -11.92 27.45
CA TYR A 402 19.10 -13.13 26.63
C TYR A 402 19.01 -12.80 25.15
N MET A 403 18.21 -11.82 24.74
CA MET A 403 18.23 -11.31 23.36
C MET A 403 19.63 -10.82 22.96
N PHE A 404 20.35 -10.13 23.85
CA PHE A 404 21.73 -9.71 23.60
C PHE A 404 22.67 -10.91 23.42
N ILE A 405 22.57 -11.93 24.29
CA ILE A 405 23.34 -13.18 24.17
C ILE A 405 23.04 -13.88 22.84
N TRP A 406 21.76 -13.99 22.47
CA TRP A 406 21.33 -14.50 21.16
C TRP A 406 21.93 -13.70 20.00
N GLY A 407 22.07 -12.38 20.15
CA GLY A 407 22.77 -11.52 19.19
C GLY A 407 24.23 -11.91 18.98
N ILE A 408 24.97 -12.15 20.08
CA ILE A 408 26.37 -12.60 20.02
C ILE A 408 26.45 -14.01 19.41
N LEU A 409 25.64 -14.95 19.91
CA LEU A 409 25.65 -16.33 19.45
C LEU A 409 25.29 -16.43 17.97
N GLY A 410 24.28 -15.68 17.50
CA GLY A 410 23.92 -15.66 16.09
C GLY A 410 24.97 -14.99 15.21
N LEU A 411 25.66 -13.96 15.69
CA LEU A 411 26.79 -13.36 14.98
C LEU A 411 27.94 -14.37 14.81
N LEU A 412 28.33 -15.05 15.89
CA LEU A 412 29.37 -16.10 15.87
C LEU A 412 28.93 -17.31 15.04
N TRP A 413 27.64 -17.68 15.12
CA TRP A 413 27.08 -18.78 14.35
C TRP A 413 27.18 -18.53 12.86
N VAL A 414 26.72 -17.37 12.41
CA VAL A 414 26.75 -17.01 10.99
C VAL A 414 28.21 -16.91 10.51
N LYS A 415 29.07 -16.23 11.28
CA LYS A 415 30.42 -15.90 10.83
C LYS A 415 31.44 -17.04 10.90
N GLU A 416 31.36 -17.85 11.95
CA GLU A 416 32.40 -18.83 12.27
C GLU A 416 31.84 -20.26 12.29
N PHE A 417 30.79 -20.53 13.08
CA PHE A 417 30.35 -21.91 13.32
C PHE A 417 29.68 -22.55 12.10
N PHE A 418 28.70 -21.90 11.47
CA PHE A 418 28.00 -22.46 10.32
C PHE A 418 28.94 -22.78 9.15
N PRO A 419 29.83 -21.88 8.69
CA PRO A 419 30.78 -22.21 7.62
C PRO A 419 31.72 -23.37 7.98
N PHE A 420 32.17 -23.44 9.23
CA PHE A 420 33.02 -24.52 9.70
C PHE A 420 32.26 -25.86 9.72
N ILE A 421 31.11 -25.92 10.39
CA ILE A 421 30.30 -27.13 10.54
C ILE A 421 29.82 -27.63 9.17
N SER A 422 29.33 -26.74 8.30
CA SER A 422 28.88 -27.10 6.94
C SER A 422 29.99 -27.82 6.17
N LYS A 423 31.24 -27.34 6.25
CA LYS A 423 32.39 -27.99 5.59
C LYS A 423 32.72 -29.35 6.19
N GLN A 424 32.51 -29.55 7.49
CA GLN A 424 32.74 -30.87 8.10
C GLN A 424 31.64 -31.87 7.72
N ILE A 425 30.37 -31.44 7.67
CA ILE A 425 29.25 -32.29 7.23
C ILE A 425 29.49 -32.76 5.80
N GLU A 426 29.94 -31.87 4.90
CA GLU A 426 30.17 -32.21 3.49
C GLU A 426 31.28 -33.25 3.26
N LYS A 427 32.17 -33.47 4.24
CA LYS A 427 33.23 -34.50 4.17
C LYS A 427 32.73 -35.90 4.48
N ILE A 428 31.51 -36.06 5.00
CA ILE A 428 30.98 -37.38 5.38
C ILE A 428 30.76 -38.21 4.10
N PRO A 429 31.18 -39.49 4.06
CA PRO A 429 30.94 -40.35 2.91
C PRO A 429 29.44 -40.49 2.62
N LYS A 430 29.03 -40.26 1.36
CA LYS A 430 27.60 -40.16 0.97
C LYS A 430 26.74 -41.34 1.41
N ARG A 431 27.21 -42.58 1.21
CA ARG A 431 26.46 -43.80 1.61
C ARG A 431 26.25 -43.87 3.13
N LEU A 432 27.33 -43.62 3.89
CA LEU A 432 27.29 -43.63 5.36
C LEU A 432 26.40 -42.49 5.88
N GLY A 433 26.59 -41.29 5.36
CA GLY A 433 25.81 -40.12 5.73
C GLY A 433 24.32 -40.29 5.47
N THR A 434 23.92 -40.83 4.31
CA THR A 434 22.51 -41.08 3.99
C THR A 434 21.90 -42.12 4.93
N PHE A 435 22.61 -43.22 5.18
CA PHE A 435 22.17 -44.25 6.12
C PHE A 435 21.99 -43.68 7.54
N LEU A 436 23.00 -42.97 8.05
CA LEU A 436 22.95 -42.33 9.36
C LEU A 436 21.84 -41.30 9.46
N THR A 437 21.60 -40.49 8.42
CA THR A 437 20.48 -39.54 8.40
C THR A 437 19.15 -40.25 8.57
N ILE A 438 18.89 -41.34 7.84
CA ILE A 438 17.62 -42.08 7.96
C ILE A 438 17.45 -42.65 9.38
N VAL A 439 18.48 -43.31 9.91
CA VAL A 439 18.45 -43.90 11.25
C VAL A 439 18.22 -42.83 12.31
N MET A 440 18.94 -41.71 12.24
CA MET A 440 18.81 -40.63 13.21
C MET A 440 17.49 -39.88 13.08
N CYS A 441 16.93 -39.73 11.86
CA CYS A 441 15.59 -39.17 11.69
C CYS A 441 14.53 -40.02 12.39
N VAL A 442 14.56 -41.34 12.18
CA VAL A 442 13.63 -42.27 12.86
C VAL A 442 13.84 -42.19 14.36
N PHE A 443 15.08 -42.29 14.82
CA PHE A 443 15.43 -42.24 16.24
C PHE A 443 14.89 -40.98 16.92
N ILE A 444 15.20 -39.78 16.39
CA ILE A 444 14.81 -38.53 17.02
C ILE A 444 13.30 -38.30 16.97
N THR A 445 12.61 -38.76 15.91
CA THR A 445 11.14 -38.69 15.85
C THR A 445 10.50 -39.57 16.92
N VAL A 446 11.00 -40.79 17.13
CA VAL A 446 10.48 -41.66 18.20
C VAL A 446 10.81 -41.09 19.57
N ASP A 447 12.03 -40.58 19.79
CA ASP A 447 12.43 -39.98 21.06
C ASP A 447 11.60 -38.74 21.41
N MET A 448 11.35 -37.85 20.43
CA MET A 448 10.45 -36.70 20.62
C MET A 448 9.02 -37.13 20.99
N ALA A 449 8.51 -38.17 20.35
CA ALA A 449 7.17 -38.69 20.65
C ALA A 449 7.09 -39.30 22.06
N VAL A 450 8.08 -40.12 22.44
CA VAL A 450 8.16 -40.74 23.77
C VAL A 450 8.39 -39.70 24.85
N SER A 451 9.26 -38.72 24.60
CA SER A 451 9.52 -37.62 25.54
C SER A 451 8.29 -36.77 25.77
N GLY A 452 7.58 -36.37 24.70
CA GLY A 452 6.34 -35.62 24.82
C GLY A 452 5.26 -36.41 25.57
N ALA A 453 5.10 -37.70 25.25
CA ALA A 453 4.15 -38.56 25.95
C ALA A 453 4.51 -38.75 27.43
N ALA A 454 5.79 -38.85 27.78
CA ALA A 454 6.24 -38.95 29.17
C ALA A 454 5.90 -37.69 29.98
N VAL A 455 6.05 -36.50 29.38
CA VAL A 455 5.69 -35.23 30.03
C VAL A 455 4.17 -35.11 30.20
N VAL A 456 3.38 -35.41 29.17
CA VAL A 456 1.90 -35.41 29.27
C VAL A 456 1.44 -36.39 30.36
N ARG A 457 2.00 -37.61 30.36
CA ARG A 457 1.65 -38.64 31.34
C ARG A 457 1.97 -38.20 32.77
N ARG A 458 3.07 -37.45 32.98
CA ARG A 458 3.37 -36.86 34.29
C ARG A 458 2.32 -35.84 34.73
N GLY A 459 1.85 -34.99 33.82
CA GLY A 459 0.73 -34.07 34.10
C GLY A 459 -0.53 -34.82 34.56
N GLU A 460 -0.91 -35.88 33.86
CA GLU A 460 -2.05 -36.74 34.23
C GLU A 460 -1.87 -37.39 35.61
N ARG A 461 -0.64 -37.81 35.97
CA ARG A 461 -0.35 -38.33 37.31
C ARG A 461 -0.56 -37.29 38.40
N MET A 462 -0.19 -36.03 38.15
CA MET A 462 -0.41 -34.92 39.09
C MET A 462 -1.90 -34.65 39.32
N GLU A 463 -2.74 -34.86 38.31
CA GLU A 463 -4.20 -34.75 38.40
C GLU A 463 -4.87 -36.02 38.98
N GLY A 464 -4.09 -37.07 39.28
CA GLY A 464 -4.59 -38.33 39.83
C GLY A 464 -5.25 -39.25 38.79
N ILE A 465 -5.01 -39.04 37.50
CA ILE A 465 -5.57 -39.85 36.40
C ILE A 465 -4.74 -41.15 36.25
N PRO A 466 -5.37 -42.34 36.45
CA PRO A 466 -4.68 -43.63 36.28
C PRO A 466 -4.45 -43.94 34.79
N ALA A 467 -3.42 -44.74 34.50
CA ALA A 467 -3.13 -45.20 33.14
C ALA A 467 -4.25 -46.13 32.60
N ASP A 468 -4.69 -45.87 31.38
CA ASP A 468 -5.73 -46.61 30.67
C ASP A 468 -5.15 -47.51 29.57
N SER A 469 -3.96 -47.20 29.05
CA SER A 469 -3.31 -47.95 27.98
C SER A 469 -2.04 -48.71 28.41
N SER A 470 -1.71 -49.79 27.68
CA SER A 470 -0.45 -50.52 27.88
C SER A 470 0.79 -49.64 27.63
N PHE A 471 0.64 -48.60 26.81
CA PHE A 471 1.71 -47.64 26.54
C PHE A 471 1.90 -46.67 27.72
N GLU A 472 0.82 -46.17 28.31
CA GLU A 472 0.88 -45.33 29.52
C GLU A 472 1.45 -46.11 30.72
N LEU A 473 1.07 -47.37 30.90
CA LEU A 473 1.68 -48.24 31.92
C LEU A 473 3.18 -48.43 31.68
N TRP A 474 3.61 -48.51 30.42
CA TRP A 474 5.03 -48.56 30.09
C TRP A 474 5.73 -47.23 30.38
N LEU A 475 5.08 -46.09 30.13
CA LEU A 475 5.60 -44.76 30.49
C LEU A 475 5.74 -44.62 32.01
N ASP A 476 4.73 -45.01 32.79
CA ASP A 476 4.77 -44.97 34.26
C ASP A 476 5.91 -45.81 34.83
N LYS A 477 6.20 -46.96 34.22
CA LYS A 477 7.27 -47.85 34.66
C LYS A 477 8.67 -47.36 34.27
N ASN A 478 8.82 -46.72 33.10
CA ASN A 478 10.14 -46.39 32.54
C ASN A 478 10.51 -44.91 32.68
N TYR A 479 9.54 -44.03 32.94
CA TYR A 479 9.66 -42.58 33.08
C TYR A 479 8.75 -42.09 34.22
N ASP A 480 9.08 -42.56 35.43
CA ASP A 480 8.52 -42.04 36.67
C ASP A 480 8.95 -40.60 36.93
N ASP A 481 8.37 -39.98 37.95
CA ASP A 481 8.58 -38.56 38.24
C ASP A 481 10.03 -38.28 38.64
N GLU A 482 10.68 -39.18 39.41
CA GLU A 482 12.08 -39.03 39.82
C GLU A 482 13.03 -39.01 38.62
N LYS A 483 12.82 -39.91 37.65
CA LYS A 483 13.62 -39.91 36.43
C LYS A 483 13.36 -38.68 35.58
N LEU A 484 12.12 -38.22 35.48
CA LEU A 484 11.79 -37.00 34.74
C LEU A 484 12.37 -35.74 35.42
N ASP A 485 12.43 -35.69 36.75
CA ASP A 485 13.08 -34.60 37.48
C ASP A 485 14.60 -34.60 37.27
N PHE A 486 15.21 -35.77 37.19
CA PHE A 486 16.64 -35.88 36.86
C PHE A 486 16.95 -35.40 35.44
N LEU A 487 16.08 -35.71 34.46
CA LEU A 487 16.27 -35.35 33.04
C LEU A 487 15.86 -33.88 32.76
N PHE A 488 14.82 -33.39 33.42
CA PHE A 488 14.20 -32.08 33.19
C PHE A 488 14.14 -31.23 34.47
N PRO A 489 15.29 -30.93 35.12
CA PRO A 489 15.32 -30.31 36.45
C PRO A 489 14.72 -28.89 36.53
N ASN A 490 14.59 -28.20 35.38
CA ASN A 490 14.05 -26.84 35.30
C ASN A 490 12.61 -26.79 34.77
N MET A 491 11.96 -27.94 34.53
CA MET A 491 10.60 -27.98 34.03
C MET A 491 9.60 -27.69 35.15
N ILE A 492 8.78 -26.67 34.96
CA ILE A 492 7.77 -26.21 35.93
C ILE A 492 6.40 -26.33 35.27
N TYR A 493 5.40 -26.86 35.98
CA TYR A 493 4.01 -26.86 35.53
C TYR A 493 3.37 -25.49 35.80
N VAL A 494 2.68 -24.95 34.81
CA VAL A 494 1.97 -23.68 34.90
C VAL A 494 0.56 -23.96 35.42
N GLU A 495 0.16 -23.30 36.50
CA GLU A 495 -1.19 -23.39 37.08
C GLU A 495 -2.28 -22.72 36.23
#